data_AF-A0A349ZPP2-F1
#
_entry.id   AF-A0A349ZPP2-F1
#
_cell.length_a   1.000
_cell.length_b   1.000
_cell.length_c   1.000
_cell.angle_alpha   90.00
_cell.angle_beta   90.00
_cell.angle_gamma   90.00
#
_symmetry.space_group_name_H-M   'P 1'
#
loop_
_entity.id
_entity.type
_entity.pdbx_description
1 polymer ?
#
loop_
_entity_poly.entity_id
_entity_poly.type
_entity_poly.pdbx_seq_one_letter_code
_entity_poly.pdbx_strand_id
1 'polypeptide(L)'
;MEGYQQLTQTLIDSFPSRKPILDKDSEFEMGNEIDRQWELVTERVRRDLLNNNQLRKVLLFFISIPLSERIPQQFLEAVSQYYGSASRLLQRYQQSLGLFAGLPAVPDEVINPDITYAPKFISPERRLQRMFDVYGRNPEDLPEALNKLRKSDVFLTGLSAAERELIARRYRFARDVKLLAFMAESVTHRDELQQIQTSVDVQFPSGIVIHGNPVLFARYPELSNPQAWKKRKMKKDRVFELTVDEKRFILKERKTARHVDTQKGGHREGNTSRQEFEIATLLRERALVEQDRAMLVWETPICSVDFPDGYSFVVFEYMEGLESMYDVQVSLEQSILQNFQQFRNEYENLNRILPTYARSEQGKIFLNDVARLSGIKDFLQLIFRWKKEGSLTYKDFSRVKARFLINLAHELSMRVFRDNNLENLDHDGWAYRVVCTPEVRLQLVGMDFEYIGSVTPEYAQESYETMIALDRPAILNEFKRDLKSSLQSRLASLWMYEQAGMTTINTEVLKKYGLR
;
A
#
# COMPACT_ATOMS: atom_id res chain seq x y z
N MET A 1 48.91 -4.06 26.38
CA MET A 1 47.68 -3.53 25.75
C MET A 1 47.99 -2.66 24.54
N GLU A 2 48.99 -1.77 24.59
CA GLU A 2 49.37 -0.87 23.47
C GLU A 2 49.73 -1.61 22.16
N GLY A 3 50.49 -2.71 22.23
CA GLY A 3 50.82 -3.51 21.04
C GLY A 3 49.62 -4.19 20.37
N TYR A 4 48.57 -4.52 21.14
CA TYR A 4 47.34 -5.13 20.60
C TYR A 4 46.47 -4.08 19.89
N GLN A 5 46.43 -2.86 20.41
CA GLN A 5 45.73 -1.74 19.78
C GLN A 5 46.39 -1.32 18.46
N GLN A 6 47.73 -1.26 18.41
CA GLN A 6 48.47 -0.97 17.17
C GLN A 6 48.30 -2.06 16.10
N LEU A 7 48.31 -3.34 16.49
CA LEU A 7 48.04 -4.45 15.57
C LEU A 7 46.60 -4.43 15.04
N THR A 8 45.63 -4.10 15.90
CA THR A 8 44.22 -3.98 15.51
C THR A 8 44.02 -2.81 14.53
N GLN A 9 44.64 -1.66 14.79
CA GLN A 9 44.56 -0.51 13.89
C GLN A 9 45.21 -0.79 12.53
N THR A 10 46.39 -1.41 12.52
CA THR A 10 47.07 -1.81 11.28
C THR A 10 46.22 -2.79 10.47
N LEU A 11 45.49 -3.68 11.14
CA LEU A 11 44.58 -4.59 10.49
C LEU A 11 43.35 -3.87 9.93
N ILE A 12 42.74 -2.95 10.69
CA ILE A 12 41.64 -2.08 10.23
C ILE A 12 42.03 -1.32 8.97
N ASP A 13 43.17 -0.64 9.00
CA ASP A 13 43.67 0.18 7.88
C ASP A 13 44.02 -0.67 6.65
N SER A 14 44.21 -1.99 6.81
CA SER A 14 44.46 -2.92 5.70
C SER A 14 43.22 -3.27 4.88
N PHE A 15 42.01 -2.92 5.36
CA PHE A 15 40.77 -3.16 4.61
C PHE A 15 40.34 -1.90 3.85
N PRO A 16 40.16 -1.97 2.52
CA PRO A 16 39.57 -0.87 1.79
C PRO A 16 38.12 -0.70 2.26
N SER A 17 37.79 0.48 2.80
CA SER A 17 36.47 0.80 3.32
C SER A 17 35.96 2.08 2.69
N ARG A 18 34.67 2.12 2.34
CA ARG A 18 34.05 3.38 1.96
C ARG A 18 33.91 4.27 3.20
N LYS A 19 34.01 5.58 2.99
CA LYS A 19 33.65 6.57 3.99
C LYS A 19 32.18 6.95 3.78
N PRO A 20 31.27 6.59 4.70
CA PRO A 20 29.88 7.00 4.58
C PRO A 20 29.77 8.53 4.66
N ILE A 21 28.75 9.10 4.01
CA ILE A 21 28.51 10.55 4.05
C ILE A 21 28.14 10.98 5.47
N LEU A 22 27.33 10.15 6.13
CA LEU A 22 27.02 10.22 7.55
C LEU A 22 27.19 8.81 8.14
N ASP A 23 28.01 8.68 9.18
CA ASP A 23 28.08 7.46 9.98
C ASP A 23 27.03 7.46 11.11
N LYS A 24 26.96 6.36 11.87
CA LYS A 24 25.99 6.22 12.98
C LYS A 24 26.27 7.13 14.17
N ASP A 25 27.51 7.61 14.30
CA ASP A 25 27.99 8.37 15.45
C ASP A 25 27.96 9.89 15.14
N SER A 26 27.92 10.25 13.85
CA SER A 26 27.28 11.46 13.35
C SER A 26 25.77 11.34 13.48
N GLU A 27 25.30 11.24 14.73
CA GLU A 27 24.01 11.80 15.13
C GLU A 27 24.09 13.30 14.85
N PHE A 28 24.01 13.66 13.58
CA PHE A 28 23.60 14.99 13.21
C PHE A 28 22.21 15.10 13.84
N GLU A 29 22.07 15.91 14.89
CA GLU A 29 20.86 16.19 15.67
C GLU A 29 19.76 16.85 14.81
N MET A 30 19.53 16.35 13.61
CA MET A 30 18.48 16.77 12.70
C MET A 30 17.22 16.02 13.07
N GLY A 31 16.70 16.35 14.25
CA GLY A 31 15.33 16.03 14.61
C GLY A 31 14.33 16.72 13.67
N ASN A 32 13.08 16.81 14.11
CA ASN A 32 11.96 17.40 13.37
C ASN A 32 12.16 18.87 12.93
N GLU A 33 13.25 19.52 13.32
CA GLU A 33 13.54 20.91 13.01
C GLU A 33 13.87 21.15 11.53
N ILE A 34 14.60 20.24 10.86
CA ILE A 34 14.89 20.38 9.42
C ILE A 34 13.61 20.32 8.58
N ASP A 35 12.72 19.40 8.93
CA ASP A 35 11.42 19.25 8.27
C ASP A 35 10.57 20.52 8.46
N ARG A 36 10.52 21.05 9.69
CA ARG A 36 9.83 22.31 9.98
C ARG A 36 10.42 23.49 9.20
N GLN A 37 11.75 23.60 9.13
CA GLN A 37 12.42 24.67 8.39
C GLN A 37 12.12 24.56 6.90
N TRP A 38 12.15 23.35 6.35
CA TRP A 38 11.79 23.08 4.96
C TRP A 38 10.33 23.46 4.66
N GLU A 39 9.38 23.06 5.53
CA GLU A 39 7.97 23.43 5.42
C GLU A 39 7.77 24.95 5.42
N LEU A 40 8.48 25.68 6.29
CA LEU A 40 8.41 27.15 6.35
C LEU A 40 8.92 27.81 5.06
N VAL A 41 10.03 27.31 4.50
CA VAL A 41 10.61 27.82 3.25
C VAL A 41 9.69 27.54 2.07
N THR A 42 9.24 26.29 1.92
CA THR A 42 8.37 25.87 0.82
C THR A 42 6.99 26.52 0.89
N GLU A 43 6.41 26.69 2.07
CA GLU A 43 5.14 27.43 2.26
C GLU A 43 5.29 28.92 1.91
N ARG A 44 6.44 29.53 2.27
CA ARG A 44 6.72 30.91 1.86
C ARG A 44 6.78 31.03 0.34
N VAL A 45 7.55 30.16 -0.32
CA VAL A 45 7.65 30.10 -1.79
C VAL A 45 6.29 29.85 -2.43
N ARG A 46 5.48 28.93 -1.89
CA ARG A 46 4.12 28.62 -2.34
C ARG A 46 3.22 29.85 -2.34
N ARG A 47 3.25 30.66 -1.27
CA ARG A 47 2.44 31.89 -1.19
C ARG A 47 2.90 32.94 -2.18
N ASP A 48 4.21 33.08 -2.33
CA ASP A 48 4.79 34.14 -3.13
C ASP A 48 4.74 33.86 -4.64
N LEU A 49 4.72 32.60 -5.08
CA LEU A 49 4.70 32.23 -6.51
C LEU A 49 3.44 32.74 -7.23
N LEU A 50 2.33 32.90 -6.51
CA LEU A 50 1.06 33.40 -7.09
C LEU A 50 1.24 34.83 -7.64
N ASN A 51 2.01 35.66 -6.94
CA ASN A 51 2.14 37.09 -7.25
C ASN A 51 3.52 37.46 -7.80
N ASN A 52 4.45 36.51 -7.92
CA ASN A 52 5.83 36.79 -8.33
C ASN A 52 6.25 36.04 -9.59
N ASN A 53 6.34 36.76 -10.71
CA ASN A 53 6.73 36.18 -12.00
C ASN A 53 8.19 35.69 -12.04
N GLN A 54 9.10 36.37 -11.34
CA GLN A 54 10.51 35.98 -11.31
C GLN A 54 10.69 34.65 -10.58
N LEU A 55 10.00 34.49 -9.43
CA LEU A 55 9.98 33.23 -8.70
C LEU A 55 9.40 32.10 -9.54
N ARG A 56 8.33 32.34 -10.31
CA ARG A 56 7.79 31.33 -11.24
C ARG A 56 8.84 30.88 -12.25
N LYS A 57 9.55 31.81 -12.91
CA LYS A 57 10.63 31.47 -13.85
C LYS A 57 11.73 30.61 -13.22
N VAL A 58 12.10 30.90 -11.97
CA VAL A 58 13.07 30.10 -11.20
C VAL A 58 12.53 28.69 -10.96
N LEU A 59 11.27 28.55 -10.57
CA LEU A 59 10.64 27.27 -10.28
C LEU A 59 10.47 26.39 -11.54
N LEU A 60 10.16 26.99 -12.69
CA LEU A 60 10.00 26.25 -13.96
C LEU A 60 11.25 25.46 -14.36
N PHE A 61 12.44 25.90 -13.96
CA PHE A 61 13.70 25.18 -14.20
C PHE A 61 13.67 23.75 -13.62
N PHE A 62 12.99 23.54 -12.50
CA PHE A 62 12.96 22.24 -11.82
C PHE A 62 12.04 21.21 -12.48
N ILE A 63 11.26 21.60 -13.50
CA ILE A 63 10.40 20.66 -14.23
C ILE A 63 11.23 19.61 -14.97
N SER A 64 12.29 20.04 -15.67
CA SER A 64 13.10 19.16 -16.50
C SER A 64 14.31 18.53 -15.79
N ILE A 65 14.61 18.93 -14.54
CA ILE A 65 15.72 18.35 -13.77
C ILE A 65 15.32 16.98 -13.23
N PRO A 66 16.06 15.90 -13.52
CA PRO A 66 15.78 14.58 -12.96
C PRO A 66 15.69 14.57 -11.44
N LEU A 67 14.61 13.97 -10.92
CA LEU A 67 14.36 13.87 -9.49
C LEU A 67 15.54 13.20 -8.75
N SER A 68 16.19 13.95 -7.84
CA SER A 68 17.38 13.47 -7.11
C SER A 68 17.57 14.22 -5.79
N GLU A 69 18.42 13.67 -4.91
CA GLU A 69 18.77 14.26 -3.61
C GLU A 69 19.46 15.63 -3.72
N ARG A 70 19.93 16.03 -4.92
CA ARG A 70 20.61 17.31 -5.16
C ARG A 70 19.63 18.49 -5.33
N ILE A 71 18.39 18.22 -5.73
CA ILE A 71 17.39 19.26 -6.02
C ILE A 71 17.16 20.22 -4.84
N PRO A 72 17.05 19.78 -3.57
CA PRO A 72 16.83 20.69 -2.45
C PRO A 72 17.89 21.77 -2.34
N GLN A 73 19.17 21.44 -2.53
CA GLN A 73 20.25 22.43 -2.49
C GLN A 73 20.11 23.43 -3.64
N GLN A 74 19.97 22.92 -4.86
CA GLN A 74 19.82 23.74 -6.07
C GLN A 74 18.63 24.71 -5.94
N PHE A 75 17.53 24.23 -5.34
CA PHE A 75 16.35 25.04 -5.04
C PHE A 75 16.64 26.17 -4.06
N LEU A 76 17.27 25.87 -2.91
CA LEU A 76 17.61 26.89 -1.92
C LEU A 76 18.57 27.95 -2.49
N GLU A 77 19.57 27.52 -3.27
CA GLU A 77 20.50 28.42 -3.95
C GLU A 77 19.79 29.31 -4.98
N ALA A 78 18.96 28.73 -5.84
CA ALA A 78 18.24 29.46 -6.88
C ALA A 78 17.23 30.46 -6.28
N VAL A 79 16.46 30.05 -5.26
CA VAL A 79 15.52 30.94 -4.57
C VAL A 79 16.27 32.05 -3.83
N SER A 80 17.40 31.76 -3.18
CA SER A 80 18.20 32.79 -2.51
C SER A 80 18.76 33.83 -3.49
N GLN A 81 19.28 33.37 -4.62
CA GLN A 81 19.93 34.24 -5.62
C GLN A 81 18.92 35.09 -6.39
N TYR A 82 17.79 34.52 -6.78
CA TYR A 82 16.86 35.14 -7.72
C TYR A 82 15.55 35.60 -7.06
N TYR A 83 15.34 35.35 -5.77
CA TYR A 83 14.15 35.74 -5.02
C TYR A 83 14.46 36.30 -3.61
N GLY A 84 14.72 37.62 -3.53
CA GLY A 84 15.19 38.29 -2.32
C GLY A 84 14.27 38.25 -1.09
N SER A 85 12.97 37.96 -1.23
CA SER A 85 12.05 37.89 -0.08
C SER A 85 12.28 36.65 0.79
N ALA A 86 12.62 35.51 0.18
CA ALA A 86 12.95 34.27 0.90
C ALA A 86 14.38 34.28 1.44
N SER A 87 15.24 35.18 0.94
CA SER A 87 16.66 35.26 1.31
C SER A 87 16.89 35.38 2.82
N ARG A 88 16.05 36.12 3.55
CA ARG A 88 16.17 36.22 5.03
C ARG A 88 15.90 34.89 5.75
N LEU A 89 14.91 34.12 5.29
CA LEU A 89 14.60 32.80 5.86
C LEU A 89 15.72 31.80 5.54
N LEU A 90 16.21 31.83 4.30
CA LEU A 90 17.31 30.97 3.86
C LEU A 90 18.61 31.29 4.61
N GLN A 91 18.93 32.57 4.78
CA GLN A 91 20.07 33.01 5.57
C GLN A 91 19.95 32.55 7.04
N ARG A 92 18.74 32.63 7.62
CA ARG A 92 18.49 32.15 8.99
C ARG A 92 18.72 30.66 9.14
N TYR A 93 18.36 29.85 8.15
CA TYR A 93 18.46 28.39 8.20
C TYR A 93 19.70 27.83 7.46
N GLN A 94 20.63 28.69 7.06
CA GLN A 94 21.80 28.29 6.27
C GLN A 94 22.67 27.26 6.99
N GLN A 95 22.86 27.44 8.31
CA GLN A 95 23.68 26.56 9.14
C GLN A 95 23.02 25.23 9.52
N SER A 96 21.73 25.05 9.20
CA SER A 96 20.99 23.82 9.45
C SER A 96 20.52 23.23 8.13
N LEU A 97 19.42 23.76 7.59
CA LEU A 97 18.81 23.31 6.33
C LEU A 97 19.77 23.45 5.15
N GLY A 98 20.52 24.55 5.08
CA GLY A 98 21.49 24.78 4.01
C GLY A 98 22.63 23.75 4.02
N LEU A 99 23.25 23.52 5.18
CA LEU A 99 24.27 22.48 5.35
C LEU A 99 23.72 21.08 5.06
N PHE A 100 22.52 20.76 5.55
CA PHE A 100 21.87 19.48 5.30
C PHE A 100 21.63 19.22 3.81
N ALA A 101 21.02 20.19 3.12
CA ALA A 101 20.75 20.09 1.70
C ALA A 101 22.06 20.02 0.88
N GLY A 102 23.11 20.69 1.36
CA GLY A 102 24.43 20.74 0.75
C GLY A 102 25.34 19.52 0.98
N LEU A 103 24.90 18.52 1.74
CA LEU A 103 25.66 17.28 1.87
C LEU A 103 25.81 16.59 0.50
N PRO A 104 26.92 15.87 0.24
CA PRO A 104 27.05 15.06 -0.97
C PRO A 104 25.88 14.08 -1.12
N ALA A 105 25.46 13.83 -2.35
CA ALA A 105 24.44 12.81 -2.62
C ALA A 105 25.04 11.41 -2.40
N VAL A 106 24.24 10.47 -1.90
CA VAL A 106 24.69 9.09 -1.74
C VAL A 106 24.82 8.42 -3.12
N PRO A 107 25.91 7.67 -3.40
CA PRO A 107 26.08 7.00 -4.68
C PRO A 107 24.97 5.97 -4.95
N ASP A 108 24.48 5.91 -6.19
CA ASP A 108 23.40 5.00 -6.60
C ASP A 108 23.78 3.52 -6.44
N GLU A 109 25.07 3.20 -6.57
CA GLU A 109 25.58 1.83 -6.48
C GLU A 109 25.31 1.20 -5.11
N VAL A 110 25.29 2.00 -4.04
CA VAL A 110 25.05 1.53 -2.67
C VAL A 110 23.58 1.53 -2.28
N ILE A 111 22.70 2.08 -3.12
CA ILE A 111 21.25 2.12 -2.90
C ILE A 111 20.59 0.82 -3.38
N ASN A 112 21.23 0.02 -4.22
CA ASN A 112 20.61 -1.19 -4.78
C ASN A 112 20.28 -2.28 -3.72
N PRO A 113 19.14 -2.97 -3.82
CA PRO A 113 18.05 -2.74 -4.79
C PRO A 113 17.18 -1.51 -4.49
N ASP A 114 17.17 -1.05 -3.23
CA ASP A 114 16.54 0.19 -2.76
C ASP A 114 17.04 0.59 -1.37
N ILE A 115 16.68 1.78 -0.90
CA ILE A 115 17.13 2.32 0.38
C ILE A 115 16.68 1.52 1.62
N THR A 116 15.69 0.64 1.52
CA THR A 116 15.19 -0.18 2.64
C THR A 116 15.94 -1.51 2.70
N TYR A 117 16.16 -2.15 1.56
CA TYR A 117 16.76 -3.48 1.43
C TYR A 117 18.25 -3.47 1.07
N ALA A 118 18.83 -2.30 0.75
CA ALA A 118 20.27 -2.16 0.58
C ALA A 118 21.02 -2.78 1.77
N PRO A 119 22.21 -3.37 1.58
CA PRO A 119 23.03 -3.88 2.67
C PRO A 119 23.28 -2.80 3.74
N LYS A 120 23.40 -3.20 5.01
CA LYS A 120 23.81 -2.25 6.07
C LYS A 120 25.30 -1.96 5.92
N PHE A 121 25.68 -0.69 6.04
CA PHE A 121 27.09 -0.32 6.13
C PHE A 121 27.70 -1.00 7.37
N ILE A 122 28.84 -1.64 7.17
CA ILE A 122 29.60 -2.32 8.22
C ILE A 122 30.97 -1.65 8.25
N SER A 123 31.38 -1.13 9.40
CA SER A 123 32.73 -0.59 9.55
C SER A 123 33.72 -1.72 9.83
N PRO A 124 34.97 -1.65 9.32
CA PRO A 124 36.01 -2.63 9.61
C PRO A 124 36.20 -2.85 11.11
N GLU A 125 36.18 -1.77 11.90
CA GLU A 125 36.37 -1.80 13.36
C GLU A 125 35.30 -2.68 14.03
N ARG A 126 34.01 -2.39 13.74
CA ARG A 126 32.89 -3.12 14.35
C ARG A 126 32.86 -4.58 13.92
N ARG A 127 33.25 -4.88 12.67
CA ARG A 127 33.26 -6.26 12.17
C ARG A 127 34.42 -7.06 12.76
N LEU A 128 35.61 -6.49 12.79
CA LEU A 128 36.81 -7.11 13.35
C LEU A 128 36.64 -7.34 14.84
N GLN A 129 36.09 -6.38 15.59
CA GLN A 129 35.78 -6.56 17.01
C GLN A 129 34.85 -7.76 17.23
N ARG A 130 33.75 -7.86 16.49
CA ARG A 130 32.85 -9.03 16.57
C ARG A 130 33.55 -10.33 16.17
N MET A 131 34.44 -10.30 15.21
CA MET A 131 35.21 -11.49 14.82
C MET A 131 36.17 -11.91 15.92
N PHE A 132 36.86 -10.99 16.57
CA PHE A 132 37.71 -11.30 17.72
C PHE A 132 36.89 -11.81 18.90
N ASP A 133 35.68 -11.30 19.12
CA ASP A 133 34.78 -11.81 20.16
C ASP A 133 34.35 -13.28 19.90
N VAL A 134 34.12 -13.63 18.63
CA VAL A 134 33.68 -14.98 18.21
C VAL A 134 34.85 -15.97 18.14
N TYR A 135 35.94 -15.60 17.46
CA TYR A 135 37.09 -16.45 17.19
C TYR A 135 38.20 -16.35 18.25
N GLY A 136 38.11 -15.41 19.20
CA GLY A 136 39.07 -15.30 20.30
C GLY A 136 39.13 -16.55 21.20
N ARG A 137 38.12 -17.43 21.11
CA ARG A 137 38.09 -18.74 21.79
C ARG A 137 38.62 -19.90 20.96
N ASN A 138 38.78 -19.73 19.64
CA ASN A 138 39.29 -20.75 18.72
C ASN A 138 40.16 -20.08 17.62
N PRO A 139 41.44 -19.77 17.92
CA PRO A 139 42.27 -18.89 17.09
C PRO A 139 42.66 -19.47 15.73
N GLU A 140 42.55 -20.78 15.54
CA GLU A 140 42.99 -21.50 14.34
C GLU A 140 42.18 -21.11 13.09
N ASP A 141 40.90 -20.77 13.26
CA ASP A 141 39.99 -20.40 12.17
C ASP A 141 40.07 -18.91 11.79
N LEU A 142 40.68 -18.08 12.65
CA LEU A 142 40.72 -16.63 12.49
C LEU A 142 41.46 -16.17 11.22
N PRO A 143 42.63 -16.74 10.83
CA PRO A 143 43.31 -16.37 9.60
C PRO A 143 42.47 -16.62 8.34
N GLU A 144 41.76 -17.76 8.27
CA GLU A 144 40.89 -18.07 7.13
C GLU A 144 39.71 -17.09 7.07
N ALA A 145 39.09 -16.80 8.22
CA ALA A 145 37.98 -15.84 8.29
C ALA A 145 38.41 -14.42 7.89
N LEU A 146 39.61 -13.97 8.31
CA LEU A 146 40.18 -12.68 7.90
C LEU A 146 40.48 -12.65 6.40
N ASN A 147 40.98 -13.75 5.82
CA ASN A 147 41.23 -13.83 4.38
C ASN A 147 39.93 -13.79 3.57
N LYS A 148 38.87 -14.48 4.03
CA LYS A 148 37.52 -14.39 3.43
C LYS A 148 36.99 -12.97 3.49
N LEU A 149 37.16 -12.29 4.64
CA LEU A 149 36.73 -10.90 4.81
C LEU A 149 37.49 -9.95 3.88
N ARG A 150 38.82 -10.15 3.70
CA ARG A 150 39.66 -9.32 2.80
C ARG A 150 39.24 -9.44 1.34
N LYS A 151 38.78 -10.62 0.94
CA LYS A 151 38.28 -10.90 -0.41
C LYS A 151 36.83 -10.48 -0.62
N SER A 152 36.16 -9.93 0.41
CA SER A 152 34.77 -9.51 0.31
C SER A 152 34.65 -7.99 0.17
N ASP A 153 33.71 -7.52 -0.64
CA ASP A 153 33.40 -6.09 -0.82
C ASP A 153 32.50 -5.53 0.30
N VAL A 154 32.50 -6.18 1.46
CA VAL A 154 31.57 -5.89 2.56
C VAL A 154 31.78 -4.50 3.17
N PHE A 155 33.00 -3.96 3.10
CA PHE A 155 33.36 -2.63 3.61
C PHE A 155 33.22 -1.53 2.55
N LEU A 156 33.05 -1.91 1.29
CA LEU A 156 32.88 -0.99 0.16
C LEU A 156 31.41 -0.70 -0.16
N THR A 157 30.48 -1.45 0.44
CA THR A 157 29.06 -1.45 0.09
C THR A 157 28.15 -1.13 1.29
N GLY A 158 26.87 -0.89 0.99
CA GLY A 158 25.81 -0.73 1.98
C GLY A 158 25.65 0.68 2.55
N LEU A 159 24.48 0.96 3.11
CA LEU A 159 24.06 2.25 3.65
C LEU A 159 24.10 2.26 5.18
N SER A 160 24.61 3.34 5.76
CA SER A 160 24.41 3.64 7.18
C SER A 160 22.93 3.95 7.45
N ALA A 161 22.53 3.95 8.72
CA ALA A 161 21.16 4.36 9.08
C ALA A 161 20.92 5.85 8.77
N ALA A 162 21.92 6.69 9.04
CA ALA A 162 21.87 8.13 8.78
C ALA A 162 21.82 8.44 7.27
N GLU A 163 22.51 7.69 6.43
CA GLU A 163 22.43 7.86 4.97
C GLU A 163 21.05 7.48 4.43
N ARG A 164 20.42 6.41 4.94
CA ARG A 164 19.04 6.07 4.52
C ARG A 164 18.07 7.19 4.83
N GLU A 165 18.18 7.76 6.02
CA GLU A 165 17.37 8.89 6.44
C GLU A 165 17.67 10.16 5.63
N LEU A 166 18.94 10.44 5.35
CA LEU A 166 19.38 11.53 4.48
C LEU A 166 18.75 11.41 3.09
N ILE A 167 18.86 10.24 2.46
CA ILE A 167 18.30 9.96 1.12
C ILE A 167 16.79 10.18 1.14
N ALA A 168 16.08 9.50 2.05
CA ALA A 168 14.62 9.57 2.12
C ALA A 168 14.11 11.01 2.31
N ARG A 169 14.71 11.76 3.24
CA ARG A 169 14.32 13.14 3.53
C ARG A 169 14.63 14.10 2.37
N ARG A 170 15.84 14.03 1.79
CA ARG A 170 16.22 14.89 0.65
C ARG A 170 15.42 14.55 -0.60
N TYR A 171 15.12 13.28 -0.82
CA TYR A 171 14.28 12.84 -1.92
C TYR A 171 12.84 13.33 -1.76
N ARG A 172 12.26 13.30 -0.54
CA ARG A 172 10.99 13.96 -0.22
C ARG A 172 11.04 15.47 -0.52
N PHE A 173 12.09 16.17 -0.08
CA PHE A 173 12.25 17.61 -0.38
C PHE A 173 12.35 17.87 -1.88
N ALA A 174 13.03 17.01 -2.65
CA ALA A 174 13.09 17.13 -4.10
C ALA A 174 11.71 17.03 -4.77
N ARG A 175 10.85 16.12 -4.28
CA ARG A 175 9.46 15.98 -4.74
C ARG A 175 8.62 17.22 -4.43
N ASP A 176 8.83 17.84 -3.27
CA ASP A 176 8.17 19.10 -2.91
C ASP A 176 8.53 20.24 -3.88
N VAL A 177 9.79 20.31 -4.32
CA VAL A 177 10.24 21.25 -5.34
C VAL A 177 9.55 20.97 -6.68
N LYS A 178 9.39 19.70 -7.07
CA LYS A 178 8.64 19.32 -8.28
C LYS A 178 7.19 19.80 -8.24
N LEU A 179 6.53 19.66 -7.08
CA LEU A 179 5.16 20.16 -6.93
C LEU A 179 5.10 21.69 -6.98
N LEU A 180 6.05 22.41 -6.38
CA LEU A 180 6.15 23.87 -6.51
C LEU A 180 6.38 24.31 -7.96
N ALA A 181 7.18 23.55 -8.72
CA ALA A 181 7.42 23.78 -10.13
C ALA A 181 6.14 23.59 -10.97
N PHE A 182 5.39 22.52 -10.71
CA PHE A 182 4.08 22.29 -11.32
C PHE A 182 3.07 23.39 -10.97
N MET A 183 3.03 23.85 -9.71
CA MET A 183 2.19 24.99 -9.32
C MET A 183 2.58 26.27 -10.07
N ALA A 184 3.89 26.54 -10.22
CA ALA A 184 4.38 27.70 -10.96
C ALA A 184 3.99 27.65 -12.45
N GLU A 185 4.07 26.48 -13.06
CA GLU A 185 3.62 26.28 -14.44
C GLU A 185 2.11 26.46 -14.56
N SER A 186 1.34 25.82 -13.69
CA SER A 186 -0.12 25.93 -13.64
C SER A 186 -0.63 27.37 -13.49
N VAL A 187 0.11 28.21 -12.76
CA VAL A 187 -0.20 29.64 -12.63
C VAL A 187 0.20 30.43 -13.88
N THR A 188 1.30 30.07 -14.53
CA THR A 188 1.80 30.73 -15.74
C THR A 188 0.92 30.42 -16.95
N HIS A 189 0.44 29.18 -17.04
CA HIS A 189 -0.33 28.61 -18.14
C HIS A 189 -1.75 28.25 -17.69
N ARG A 190 -2.42 29.23 -17.07
CA ARG A 190 -3.74 29.02 -16.46
C ARG A 190 -4.79 28.65 -17.50
N ASP A 191 -4.71 29.21 -18.69
CA ASP A 191 -5.69 28.98 -19.76
C ASP A 191 -5.57 27.55 -20.30
N GLU A 192 -4.34 27.04 -20.46
CA GLU A 192 -4.07 25.64 -20.80
C GLU A 192 -4.61 24.71 -19.72
N LEU A 193 -4.36 25.00 -18.44
CA LEU A 193 -4.90 24.19 -17.34
C LEU A 193 -6.43 24.15 -17.32
N GLN A 194 -7.12 25.23 -17.72
CA GLN A 194 -8.58 25.24 -17.81
C GLN A 194 -9.13 24.31 -18.91
N GLN A 195 -8.34 24.01 -19.94
CA GLN A 195 -8.74 23.09 -21.01
C GLN A 195 -8.97 21.67 -20.51
N ILE A 196 -8.48 21.30 -19.32
CA ILE A 196 -8.70 19.97 -18.75
C ILE A 196 -10.18 19.69 -18.42
N GLN A 197 -10.99 20.74 -18.33
CA GLN A 197 -12.44 20.62 -18.15
C GLN A 197 -13.14 20.13 -19.42
N THR A 198 -12.46 20.19 -20.57
CA THR A 198 -13.02 19.82 -21.88
C THR A 198 -12.14 18.86 -22.68
N SER A 199 -10.88 18.67 -22.29
CA SER A 199 -9.90 17.78 -22.93
C SER A 199 -9.41 16.71 -21.96
N VAL A 200 -9.22 15.49 -22.48
CA VAL A 200 -8.65 14.36 -21.74
C VAL A 200 -7.16 14.57 -21.47
N ASP A 201 -6.44 15.15 -22.44
CA ASP A 201 -5.01 15.46 -22.34
C ASP A 201 -4.79 16.97 -22.44
N VAL A 202 -3.98 17.50 -21.53
CA VAL A 202 -3.47 18.87 -21.56
C VAL A 202 -1.96 18.82 -21.43
N GLN A 203 -1.25 19.38 -22.40
CA GLN A 203 0.20 19.48 -22.39
C GLN A 203 0.63 20.93 -22.19
N PHE A 204 1.49 21.17 -21.20
CA PHE A 204 2.10 22.47 -20.98
C PHE A 204 3.36 22.66 -21.83
N PRO A 205 3.80 23.92 -22.04
CA PRO A 205 5.02 24.20 -22.79
C PRO A 205 6.30 23.59 -22.22
N SER A 206 6.38 23.30 -20.92
CA SER A 206 7.52 22.59 -20.34
C SER A 206 7.61 21.12 -20.74
N GLY A 207 6.52 20.56 -21.28
CA GLY A 207 6.37 19.13 -21.54
C GLY A 207 5.62 18.37 -20.43
N ILE A 208 5.18 19.02 -19.34
CA ILE A 208 4.27 18.36 -18.40
C ILE A 208 2.96 18.02 -19.13
N VAL A 209 2.49 16.79 -18.95
CA VAL A 209 1.20 16.32 -19.46
C VAL A 209 0.29 16.01 -18.28
N ILE A 210 -0.91 16.57 -18.29
CA ILE A 210 -1.99 16.13 -17.41
C ILE A 210 -2.97 15.30 -18.24
N HIS A 211 -3.17 14.05 -17.84
CA HIS A 211 -4.16 13.15 -18.40
C HIS A 211 -5.28 12.96 -17.37
N GLY A 212 -6.53 13.23 -17.71
CA GLY A 212 -7.61 13.17 -16.73
C GLY A 212 -9.01 13.05 -17.30
N ASN A 213 -9.99 12.93 -16.40
CA ASN A 213 -11.40 12.84 -16.77
C ASN A 213 -12.06 14.23 -16.76
N PRO A 214 -12.47 14.78 -17.92
CA PRO A 214 -13.06 16.13 -17.99
C PRO A 214 -14.31 16.30 -17.12
N VAL A 215 -15.11 15.23 -16.98
CA VAL A 215 -16.33 15.24 -16.14
C VAL A 215 -15.97 15.41 -14.67
N LEU A 216 -14.92 14.73 -14.20
CA LEU A 216 -14.46 14.87 -12.82
C LEU A 216 -13.82 16.25 -12.58
N PHE A 217 -13.05 16.78 -13.53
CA PHE A 217 -12.54 18.15 -13.40
C PHE A 217 -13.64 19.21 -13.40
N ALA A 218 -14.70 19.03 -14.18
CA ALA A 218 -15.86 19.92 -14.12
C ALA A 218 -16.58 19.86 -12.76
N ARG A 219 -16.53 18.70 -12.07
CA ARG A 219 -17.05 18.53 -10.70
C ARG A 219 -16.12 19.11 -9.62
N TYR A 220 -14.83 19.20 -9.92
CA TYR A 220 -13.77 19.68 -9.02
C TYR A 220 -12.96 20.84 -9.64
N PRO A 221 -13.60 21.95 -10.05
CA PRO A 221 -12.92 23.05 -10.72
C PRO A 221 -11.80 23.66 -9.87
N GLU A 222 -11.89 23.56 -8.55
CA GLU A 222 -10.84 24.01 -7.62
C GLU A 222 -9.49 23.31 -7.84
N LEU A 223 -9.46 22.09 -8.40
CA LEU A 223 -8.20 21.39 -8.71
C LEU A 223 -7.40 22.11 -9.80
N SER A 224 -8.09 22.77 -10.73
CA SER A 224 -7.48 23.61 -11.77
C SER A 224 -7.08 25.01 -11.27
N ASN A 225 -7.26 25.30 -9.98
CA ASN A 225 -6.88 26.56 -9.36
C ASN A 225 -5.76 26.36 -8.34
N PRO A 226 -4.49 26.65 -8.67
CA PRO A 226 -3.37 26.52 -7.73
C PRO A 226 -3.53 27.31 -6.43
N GLN A 227 -4.34 28.39 -6.41
CA GLN A 227 -4.61 29.14 -5.18
C GLN A 227 -5.46 28.35 -4.17
N ALA A 228 -6.28 27.42 -4.66
CA ALA A 228 -7.13 26.58 -3.82
C ALA A 228 -6.32 25.49 -3.09
N TRP A 229 -5.08 25.19 -3.52
CA TRP A 229 -4.25 24.15 -2.93
C TRP A 229 -3.69 24.64 -1.58
N LYS A 230 -4.37 24.30 -0.49
CA LYS A 230 -4.13 24.86 0.85
C LYS A 230 -3.14 24.05 1.67
N LYS A 231 -3.23 22.73 1.62
CA LYS A 231 -2.46 21.85 2.51
C LYS A 231 -2.16 20.52 1.85
N ARG A 232 -1.00 19.95 2.21
CA ARG A 232 -0.62 18.58 1.89
C ARG A 232 -0.16 17.90 3.18
N LYS A 233 -0.70 16.71 3.46
CA LYS A 233 -0.32 15.88 4.61
C LYS A 233 0.14 14.53 4.13
N MET A 234 1.37 14.14 4.45
CA MET A 234 1.90 12.83 4.16
C MET A 234 1.15 11.75 4.95
N LYS A 235 0.67 10.72 4.26
CA LYS A 235 0.02 9.52 4.84
C LYS A 235 0.97 8.32 4.84
N LYS A 236 1.70 8.17 3.72
CA LYS A 236 2.82 7.25 3.51
C LYS A 236 3.88 8.02 2.71
N ASP A 237 5.06 7.45 2.54
CA ASP A 237 6.19 8.16 1.91
C ASP A 237 5.84 8.83 0.57
N ARG A 238 5.08 8.15 -0.29
CA ARG A 238 4.63 8.65 -1.61
C ARG A 238 3.14 8.99 -1.71
N VAL A 239 2.41 8.88 -0.60
CA VAL A 239 0.95 9.06 -0.58
C VAL A 239 0.59 10.24 0.31
N PHE A 240 -0.09 11.22 -0.28
CA PHE A 240 -0.43 12.47 0.37
C PHE A 240 -1.94 12.70 0.36
N GLU A 241 -2.47 13.20 1.48
CA GLU A 241 -3.77 13.86 1.52
C GLU A 241 -3.59 15.31 1.11
N LEU A 242 -4.25 15.70 0.02
CA LEU A 242 -4.33 17.08 -0.45
C LEU A 242 -5.62 17.71 0.07
N THR A 243 -5.53 18.96 0.52
CA THR A 243 -6.69 19.81 0.77
C THR A 243 -6.71 20.91 -0.27
N VAL A 244 -7.72 20.86 -1.14
CA VAL A 244 -7.99 21.87 -2.15
C VAL A 244 -9.34 22.50 -1.82
N ASP A 245 -9.31 23.78 -1.49
CA ASP A 245 -10.38 24.50 -0.80
C ASP A 245 -10.89 23.83 0.48
N GLU A 246 -12.07 23.23 0.44
CA GLU A 246 -12.67 22.50 1.57
C GLU A 246 -12.77 20.99 1.27
N LYS A 247 -12.30 20.57 0.09
CA LYS A 247 -12.33 19.19 -0.35
C LYS A 247 -10.97 18.52 -0.15
N ARG A 248 -11.03 17.21 0.02
CA ARG A 248 -9.87 16.36 0.23
C ARG A 248 -9.68 15.45 -0.96
N PHE A 249 -8.42 15.20 -1.29
CA PHE A 249 -7.98 14.31 -2.35
C PHE A 249 -6.80 13.46 -1.88
N ILE A 250 -6.53 12.36 -2.58
CA ILE A 250 -5.32 11.57 -2.38
C ILE A 250 -4.43 11.76 -3.60
N LEU A 251 -3.16 12.11 -3.38
CA LEU A 251 -2.12 12.11 -4.40
C LEU A 251 -1.19 10.94 -4.13
N LYS A 252 -0.95 10.10 -5.13
CA LYS A 252 0.00 8.99 -5.08
C LYS A 252 1.09 9.23 -6.12
N GLU A 253 2.33 9.31 -5.68
CA GLU A 253 3.49 9.45 -6.57
C GLU A 253 4.00 8.07 -6.99
N ARG A 254 4.57 7.99 -8.19
CA ARG A 254 5.20 6.76 -8.68
C ARG A 254 6.33 6.33 -7.74
N LYS A 255 6.36 5.04 -7.40
CA LYS A 255 7.40 4.48 -6.52
C LYS A 255 8.74 4.40 -7.24
N THR A 256 9.82 4.54 -6.47
CA THR A 256 11.20 4.42 -6.91
C THR A 256 12.04 3.76 -5.82
N ALA A 257 13.25 3.33 -6.16
CA ALA A 257 14.22 2.74 -5.22
C ALA A 257 14.64 3.66 -4.05
N ARG A 258 14.24 4.93 -4.06
CA ARG A 258 14.53 5.92 -3.01
C ARG A 258 13.39 6.13 -2.01
N HIS A 259 12.31 5.37 -2.15
CA HIS A 259 11.22 5.37 -1.19
C HIS A 259 11.44 4.34 -0.07
N VAL A 260 10.90 4.62 1.12
CA VAL A 260 10.99 3.74 2.29
C VAL A 260 9.88 2.69 2.37
N ASP A 261 8.83 2.82 1.54
CA ASP A 261 7.66 1.94 1.51
C ASP A 261 7.73 0.86 0.40
N THR A 262 8.89 0.22 0.30
CA THR A 262 9.16 -0.89 -0.65
C THR A 262 8.75 -2.25 -0.09
N GLN A 263 8.22 -3.12 -0.96
CA GLN A 263 7.78 -4.48 -0.61
C GLN A 263 8.94 -5.42 -0.25
N LYS A 264 8.61 -6.60 0.30
CA LYS A 264 9.59 -7.65 0.62
C LYS A 264 10.37 -8.08 -0.63
N GLY A 265 11.70 -7.92 -0.59
CA GLY A 265 12.59 -8.22 -1.71
C GLY A 265 12.98 -7.00 -2.54
N GLY A 266 12.47 -5.83 -2.18
CA GLY A 266 12.91 -4.54 -2.68
C GLY A 266 12.01 -3.87 -3.70
N HIS A 267 12.44 -2.71 -4.19
CA HIS A 267 11.73 -1.95 -5.23
C HIS A 267 11.64 -2.76 -6.52
N ARG A 268 10.45 -2.74 -7.13
CA ARG A 268 10.18 -3.27 -8.46
C ARG A 268 9.43 -2.20 -9.23
N GLU A 269 9.82 -2.00 -10.47
CA GLU A 269 9.09 -1.12 -11.38
C GLU A 269 7.67 -1.66 -11.59
N GLY A 270 6.68 -0.83 -11.29
CA GLY A 270 5.30 -1.07 -11.66
C GLY A 270 4.84 -0.14 -12.77
N ASN A 271 3.52 0.03 -12.87
CA ASN A 271 2.86 0.91 -13.80
C ASN A 271 3.31 2.37 -13.64
N THR A 272 3.30 3.12 -14.74
CA THR A 272 3.38 4.58 -14.69
C THR A 272 2.11 5.16 -14.05
N SER A 273 2.15 6.39 -13.54
CA SER A 273 0.96 7.04 -12.99
C SER A 273 -0.19 7.16 -14.01
N ARG A 274 0.12 7.30 -15.30
CA ARG A 274 -0.88 7.26 -16.38
C ARG A 274 -1.53 5.88 -16.49
N GLN A 275 -0.74 4.81 -16.50
CA GLN A 275 -1.27 3.44 -16.52
C GLN A 275 -2.09 3.13 -15.27
N GLU A 276 -1.63 3.61 -14.10
CA GLU A 276 -2.36 3.50 -12.83
C GLU A 276 -3.74 4.17 -12.93
N PHE A 277 -3.79 5.40 -13.50
CA PHE A 277 -5.03 6.12 -13.76
C PHE A 277 -5.96 5.36 -14.72
N GLU A 278 -5.43 4.82 -15.83
CA GLU A 278 -6.20 4.09 -16.83
C GLU A 278 -6.82 2.81 -16.25
N ILE A 279 -6.05 2.04 -15.47
CA ILE A 279 -6.52 0.83 -14.79
C ILE A 279 -7.57 1.16 -13.73
N ALA A 280 -7.32 2.18 -12.90
CA ALA A 280 -8.29 2.60 -11.89
C ALA A 280 -9.60 3.07 -12.54
N THR A 281 -9.53 3.77 -13.68
CA THR A 281 -10.71 4.22 -14.45
C THR A 281 -11.49 3.02 -14.98
N LEU A 282 -10.77 2.07 -15.60
CA LEU A 282 -11.35 0.82 -16.11
C LEU A 282 -12.11 0.06 -15.01
N LEU A 283 -11.48 -0.12 -13.85
CA LEU A 283 -12.09 -0.81 -12.72
C LEU A 283 -13.29 -0.02 -12.17
N ARG A 284 -13.18 1.30 -12.06
CA ARG A 284 -14.29 2.14 -11.57
C ARG A 284 -15.54 2.03 -12.46
N GLU A 285 -15.35 1.96 -13.77
CA GLU A 285 -16.44 1.86 -14.76
C GLU A 285 -17.04 0.45 -14.85
N ARG A 286 -16.22 -0.59 -14.67
CA ARG A 286 -16.62 -1.97 -14.99
C ARG A 286 -16.91 -2.86 -13.79
N ALA A 287 -16.67 -2.40 -12.56
CA ALA A 287 -16.53 -3.34 -11.44
C ALA A 287 -17.25 -2.95 -10.13
N LEU A 288 -18.43 -2.34 -10.21
CA LEU A 288 -19.34 -2.38 -9.06
C LEU A 288 -19.93 -3.79 -8.95
N VAL A 289 -19.34 -4.59 -8.06
CA VAL A 289 -19.78 -5.95 -7.76
C VAL A 289 -20.17 -6.03 -6.30
N GLU A 290 -21.40 -6.45 -6.05
CA GLU A 290 -21.95 -6.68 -4.71
C GLU A 290 -22.40 -8.14 -4.62
N GLN A 291 -21.99 -8.83 -3.56
CA GLN A 291 -22.47 -10.17 -3.24
C GLN A 291 -22.64 -10.29 -1.72
N ASP A 292 -23.83 -10.69 -1.30
CA ASP A 292 -24.26 -10.71 0.11
C ASP A 292 -24.07 -9.32 0.76
N ARG A 293 -23.16 -9.20 1.72
CA ARG A 293 -22.82 -7.96 2.44
C ARG A 293 -21.40 -7.48 2.11
N ALA A 294 -20.77 -8.05 1.08
CA ALA A 294 -19.45 -7.65 0.59
C ALA A 294 -19.61 -6.90 -0.74
N MET A 295 -18.88 -5.80 -0.88
CA MET A 295 -18.97 -4.91 -2.04
C MET A 295 -17.59 -4.43 -2.47
N LEU A 296 -17.37 -4.30 -3.77
CA LEU A 296 -16.21 -3.63 -4.33
C LEU A 296 -16.57 -2.18 -4.68
N VAL A 297 -15.81 -1.23 -4.15
CA VAL A 297 -16.00 0.20 -4.39
C VAL A 297 -14.65 0.85 -4.66
N TRP A 298 -14.15 0.73 -5.89
CA TRP A 298 -12.84 1.26 -6.27
C TRP A 298 -12.67 2.76 -6.01
N GLU A 299 -11.46 3.16 -5.63
CA GLU A 299 -11.04 4.57 -5.60
C GLU A 299 -11.33 5.24 -6.95
N THR A 300 -11.85 6.48 -6.92
CA THR A 300 -12.16 7.23 -8.14
C THR A 300 -10.92 8.04 -8.56
N PRO A 301 -10.23 7.69 -9.67
CA PRO A 301 -9.12 8.49 -10.18
C PRO A 301 -9.65 9.77 -10.84
N ILE A 302 -8.94 10.88 -10.66
CA ILE A 302 -9.30 12.20 -11.22
C ILE A 302 -8.38 12.54 -12.39
N CYS A 303 -7.07 12.46 -12.15
CA CYS A 303 -6.05 12.70 -13.16
C CYS A 303 -4.71 12.06 -12.82
N SER A 304 -3.85 11.97 -13.82
CA SER A 304 -2.41 11.74 -13.69
C SER A 304 -1.64 12.93 -14.25
N VAL A 305 -0.46 13.18 -13.70
CA VAL A 305 0.47 14.24 -14.11
C VAL A 305 1.82 13.62 -14.37
N ASP A 306 2.32 13.76 -15.59
CA ASP A 306 3.61 13.24 -16.04
C ASP A 306 4.57 14.39 -16.34
N PHE A 307 5.75 14.36 -15.73
CA PHE A 307 6.83 15.31 -16.01
C PHE A 307 7.76 14.75 -17.09
N PRO A 308 8.42 15.61 -17.88
CA PRO A 308 9.34 15.19 -18.93
C PRO A 308 10.57 14.43 -18.41
N ASP A 309 10.91 14.55 -17.11
CA ASP A 309 12.02 13.84 -16.47
C ASP A 309 11.64 12.47 -15.88
N GLY A 310 10.36 12.06 -16.02
CA GLY A 310 9.85 10.78 -15.54
C GLY A 310 9.27 10.80 -14.13
N TYR A 311 9.32 11.93 -13.40
CA TYR A 311 8.53 12.10 -12.18
C TYR A 311 7.04 12.16 -12.54
N SER A 312 6.21 11.41 -11.83
CA SER A 312 4.77 11.44 -12.06
C SER A 312 3.97 11.08 -10.82
N PHE A 313 2.71 11.50 -10.82
CA PHE A 313 1.75 11.19 -9.77
C PHE A 313 0.32 11.11 -10.32
N VAL A 314 -0.55 10.46 -9.56
CA VAL A 314 -1.99 10.33 -9.83
C VAL A 314 -2.79 10.89 -8.64
N VAL A 315 -3.92 11.52 -8.94
CA VAL A 315 -4.83 12.12 -7.96
C VAL A 315 -6.14 11.34 -7.95
N PHE A 316 -6.63 10.99 -6.76
CA PHE A 316 -7.88 10.29 -6.50
C PHE A 316 -8.81 11.12 -5.60
N GLU A 317 -10.11 10.86 -5.67
CA GLU A 317 -11.07 11.33 -4.65
C GLU A 317 -10.68 10.80 -3.26
N TYR A 318 -10.77 11.64 -2.23
CA TYR A 318 -10.53 11.18 -0.86
C TYR A 318 -11.67 10.29 -0.38
N MET A 319 -11.31 9.16 0.22
CA MET A 319 -12.24 8.20 0.79
C MET A 319 -12.06 8.13 2.30
N GLU A 320 -13.15 8.37 3.04
CA GLU A 320 -13.12 8.37 4.50
C GLU A 320 -13.31 6.97 5.08
N GLY A 321 -12.82 6.76 6.31
CA GLY A 321 -13.06 5.53 7.06
C GLY A 321 -12.36 4.29 6.47
N LEU A 322 -11.20 4.47 5.83
CA LEU A 322 -10.42 3.34 5.33
C LEU A 322 -9.65 2.66 6.46
N GLU A 323 -9.71 1.35 6.49
CA GLU A 323 -9.09 0.48 7.49
C GLU A 323 -8.16 -0.55 6.83
N SER A 324 -7.11 -0.94 7.55
CA SER A 324 -6.21 -2.02 7.13
C SER A 324 -6.89 -3.38 7.29
N MET A 325 -6.32 -4.44 6.71
CA MET A 325 -6.85 -5.80 6.86
C MET A 325 -6.92 -6.27 8.33
N TYR A 326 -5.97 -5.86 9.17
CA TYR A 326 -5.97 -6.26 10.57
C TYR A 326 -7.06 -5.53 11.37
N ASP A 327 -7.20 -4.23 11.12
CA ASP A 327 -8.17 -3.39 11.83
C ASP A 327 -9.60 -3.69 11.39
N VAL A 328 -9.82 -3.90 10.08
CA VAL A 328 -11.15 -4.14 9.53
C VAL A 328 -11.77 -5.42 10.07
N GLN A 329 -10.97 -6.46 10.33
CA GLN A 329 -11.49 -7.68 10.93
C GLN A 329 -12.10 -7.39 12.31
N VAL A 330 -11.37 -6.65 13.15
CA VAL A 330 -11.83 -6.28 14.50
C VAL A 330 -13.06 -5.38 14.44
N SER A 331 -13.04 -4.34 13.59
CA SER A 331 -14.17 -3.43 13.41
C SER A 331 -15.42 -4.16 12.93
N LEU A 332 -15.27 -5.03 11.92
CA LEU A 332 -16.38 -5.79 11.35
C LEU A 332 -16.97 -6.80 12.35
N GLU A 333 -16.11 -7.47 13.13
CA GLU A 333 -16.55 -8.32 14.25
C GLU A 333 -17.43 -7.54 15.24
N GLN A 334 -16.98 -6.35 15.66
CA GLN A 334 -17.71 -5.49 16.58
C GLN A 334 -19.03 -4.98 15.98
N SER A 335 -19.02 -4.54 14.72
CA SER A 335 -20.22 -4.09 14.02
C SER A 335 -21.25 -5.20 13.89
N ILE A 336 -20.82 -6.43 13.57
CA ILE A 336 -21.70 -7.61 13.55
C ILE A 336 -22.27 -7.85 14.95
N LEU A 337 -21.43 -7.83 15.99
CA LEU A 337 -21.85 -8.05 17.38
C LEU A 337 -22.93 -7.06 17.85
N GLN A 338 -22.73 -5.78 17.55
CA GLN A 338 -23.65 -4.70 17.93
C GLN A 338 -24.97 -4.78 17.15
N ASN A 339 -24.95 -5.32 15.94
CA ASN A 339 -26.11 -5.43 15.06
C ASN A 339 -26.68 -6.85 14.99
N PHE A 340 -26.74 -7.55 16.14
CA PHE A 340 -27.20 -8.95 16.25
C PHE A 340 -28.46 -9.26 15.45
N GLN A 341 -29.46 -8.37 15.50
CA GLN A 341 -30.75 -8.60 14.84
C GLN A 341 -30.60 -8.80 13.32
N GLN A 342 -29.63 -8.16 12.68
CA GLN A 342 -29.37 -8.33 11.24
C GLN A 342 -28.83 -9.73 10.89
N PHE A 343 -28.21 -10.42 11.85
CA PHE A 343 -27.55 -11.71 11.66
C PHE A 343 -28.19 -12.87 12.43
N ARG A 344 -29.25 -12.60 13.19
CA ARG A 344 -29.90 -13.57 14.08
C ARG A 344 -30.25 -14.87 13.36
N ASN A 345 -30.89 -14.78 12.19
CA ASN A 345 -31.30 -15.94 11.40
C ASN A 345 -30.09 -16.76 10.92
N GLU A 346 -29.00 -16.11 10.51
CA GLU A 346 -27.77 -16.81 10.11
C GLU A 346 -27.14 -17.55 11.29
N TYR A 347 -27.07 -16.90 12.45
CA TYR A 347 -26.53 -17.47 13.69
C TYR A 347 -27.34 -18.68 14.16
N GLU A 348 -28.68 -18.55 14.27
CA GLU A 348 -29.56 -19.64 14.70
C GLU A 348 -29.47 -20.84 13.74
N ASN A 349 -29.39 -20.57 12.43
CA ASN A 349 -29.19 -21.62 11.42
C ASN A 349 -27.85 -22.34 11.57
N LEU A 350 -26.75 -21.59 11.75
CA LEU A 350 -25.43 -22.18 11.92
C LEU A 350 -25.37 -23.05 13.19
N ASN A 351 -25.89 -22.54 14.32
CA ASN A 351 -25.92 -23.25 15.59
C ASN A 351 -26.75 -24.56 15.52
N ARG A 352 -27.77 -24.61 14.65
CA ARG A 352 -28.56 -25.82 14.37
C ARG A 352 -27.83 -26.84 13.48
N ILE A 353 -27.06 -26.39 12.50
CA ILE A 353 -26.41 -27.27 11.50
C ILE A 353 -25.08 -27.83 12.02
N LEU A 354 -24.31 -27.02 12.76
CA LEU A 354 -22.97 -27.37 13.23
C LEU A 354 -22.90 -28.70 13.98
N PRO A 355 -23.86 -29.03 14.89
CA PRO A 355 -23.83 -30.31 15.61
C PRO A 355 -23.93 -31.53 14.71
N THR A 356 -24.78 -31.45 13.69
CA THR A 356 -25.00 -32.54 12.73
C THR A 356 -23.79 -32.70 11.84
N TYR A 357 -23.22 -31.59 11.37
CA TYR A 357 -22.03 -31.61 10.52
C TYR A 357 -20.79 -32.11 11.25
N ALA A 358 -20.53 -31.64 12.47
CA ALA A 358 -19.35 -32.05 13.24
C ALA A 358 -19.34 -33.54 13.64
N ARG A 359 -20.50 -34.21 13.56
CA ARG A 359 -20.69 -35.64 13.82
C ARG A 359 -20.78 -36.49 12.55
N SER A 360 -21.01 -35.89 11.38
CA SER A 360 -21.09 -36.61 10.11
C SER A 360 -19.72 -37.11 9.66
N GLU A 361 -19.71 -38.13 8.82
CA GLU A 361 -18.47 -38.68 8.28
C GLU A 361 -17.74 -37.65 7.40
N GLN A 362 -18.49 -36.85 6.62
CA GLN A 362 -17.94 -35.71 5.88
C GLN A 362 -17.30 -34.68 6.80
N GLY A 363 -17.91 -34.36 7.95
CA GLY A 363 -17.33 -33.43 8.91
C GLY A 363 -16.06 -33.96 9.56
N LYS A 364 -15.97 -35.27 9.82
CA LYS A 364 -14.73 -35.90 10.33
C LYS A 364 -13.61 -35.88 9.30
N ILE A 365 -13.91 -36.19 8.03
CA ILE A 365 -12.97 -36.13 6.91
C ILE A 365 -12.49 -34.68 6.72
N PHE A 366 -13.40 -33.71 6.66
CA PHE A 366 -13.08 -32.29 6.57
C PHE A 366 -12.17 -31.82 7.70
N LEU A 367 -12.46 -32.17 8.96
CA LEU A 367 -11.62 -31.79 10.10
C LEU A 367 -10.20 -32.38 10.02
N ASN A 368 -10.04 -33.59 9.46
CA ASN A 368 -8.75 -34.25 9.31
C ASN A 368 -7.93 -33.71 8.12
N ASP A 369 -8.58 -33.43 7.00
CA ASP A 369 -7.92 -32.96 5.77
C ASP A 369 -7.61 -31.46 5.83
N VAL A 370 -8.48 -30.66 6.45
CA VAL A 370 -8.38 -29.19 6.48
C VAL A 370 -7.55 -28.65 7.63
N ALA A 371 -7.24 -29.47 8.65
CA ALA A 371 -6.27 -29.11 9.69
C ALA A 371 -4.87 -28.75 9.14
N ARG A 372 -4.59 -29.09 7.88
CA ARG A 372 -3.34 -28.81 7.17
C ARG A 372 -3.37 -27.53 6.30
N LEU A 373 -4.51 -26.88 6.15
CA LEU A 373 -4.68 -25.73 5.24
C LEU A 373 -4.72 -24.40 6.01
N SER A 374 -3.84 -23.47 5.65
CA SER A 374 -3.83 -22.10 6.15
C SER A 374 -5.08 -21.36 5.66
N GLY A 375 -5.96 -20.92 6.57
CA GLY A 375 -7.15 -20.12 6.22
C GLY A 375 -8.45 -20.59 6.88
N ILE A 376 -8.53 -21.85 7.33
CA ILE A 376 -9.75 -22.44 7.94
C ILE A 376 -9.59 -22.68 9.46
N LYS A 377 -8.44 -22.27 10.00
CA LYS A 377 -8.07 -22.38 11.42
C LYS A 377 -9.15 -21.82 12.35
N ASP A 378 -9.80 -20.71 12.00
CA ASP A 378 -10.81 -20.08 12.87
C ASP A 378 -12.15 -20.82 12.84
N PHE A 379 -12.54 -21.37 11.69
CA PHE A 379 -13.72 -22.24 11.58
C PHE A 379 -13.49 -23.60 12.25
N LEU A 380 -12.27 -24.16 12.14
CA LEU A 380 -11.89 -25.34 12.91
C LEU A 380 -11.88 -25.06 14.40
N GLN A 381 -11.33 -23.93 14.84
CA GLN A 381 -11.40 -23.50 16.24
C GLN A 381 -12.85 -23.35 16.72
N LEU A 382 -13.75 -22.82 15.88
CA LEU A 382 -15.18 -22.74 16.17
C LEU A 382 -15.80 -24.13 16.36
N ILE A 383 -15.48 -25.10 15.49
CA ILE A 383 -15.94 -26.49 15.63
C ILE A 383 -15.33 -27.16 16.87
N PHE A 384 -14.04 -26.97 17.15
CA PHE A 384 -13.37 -27.53 18.32
C PHE A 384 -13.90 -26.95 19.64
N ARG A 385 -14.14 -25.63 19.69
CA ARG A 385 -14.78 -24.98 20.85
C ARG A 385 -16.21 -25.46 21.03
N TRP A 386 -16.99 -25.53 19.95
CA TRP A 386 -18.34 -26.10 20.02
C TRP A 386 -18.32 -27.54 20.56
N LYS A 387 -17.40 -28.40 20.09
CA LYS A 387 -17.25 -29.77 20.62
C LYS A 387 -16.96 -29.80 22.12
N LYS A 388 -16.27 -28.79 22.65
CA LYS A 388 -15.93 -28.66 24.07
C LYS A 388 -17.06 -28.05 24.91
N GLU A 389 -17.78 -27.06 24.37
CA GLU A 389 -18.71 -26.20 25.12
C GLU A 389 -20.20 -26.49 24.82
N GLY A 390 -20.49 -27.29 23.80
CA GLY A 390 -21.84 -27.76 23.44
C GLY A 390 -22.73 -26.73 22.74
N SER A 391 -22.31 -25.47 22.62
CA SER A 391 -23.06 -24.40 21.94
C SER A 391 -22.12 -23.39 21.28
N LEU A 392 -22.57 -22.77 20.19
CA LEU A 392 -21.82 -21.70 19.53
C LEU A 392 -22.15 -20.37 20.20
N THR A 393 -21.14 -19.60 20.62
CA THR A 393 -21.38 -18.23 21.12
C THR A 393 -21.56 -17.26 19.95
N TYR A 394 -22.37 -16.20 20.14
CA TYR A 394 -22.53 -15.18 19.10
C TYR A 394 -21.20 -14.44 18.80
N LYS A 395 -20.31 -14.35 19.78
CA LYS A 395 -18.95 -13.82 19.60
C LYS A 395 -18.14 -14.67 18.62
N ASP A 396 -18.19 -16.00 18.73
CA ASP A 396 -17.51 -16.88 17.78
C ASP A 396 -18.14 -16.81 16.39
N PHE A 397 -19.47 -16.67 16.29
CA PHE A 397 -20.15 -16.41 15.03
C PHE A 397 -19.66 -15.12 14.35
N SER A 398 -19.55 -14.01 15.10
CA SER A 398 -19.15 -12.71 14.55
C SER A 398 -17.75 -12.74 13.92
N ARG A 399 -16.81 -13.46 14.55
CA ARG A 399 -15.45 -13.72 14.06
C ARG A 399 -15.45 -14.43 12.73
N VAL A 400 -16.17 -15.54 12.66
CA VAL A 400 -16.24 -16.34 11.43
C VAL A 400 -16.97 -15.60 10.33
N LYS A 401 -18.03 -14.85 10.65
CA LYS A 401 -18.75 -14.02 9.67
C LYS A 401 -17.91 -12.87 9.14
N ALA A 402 -17.16 -12.17 9.99
CA ALA A 402 -16.24 -11.12 9.57
C ALA A 402 -15.17 -11.65 8.61
N ARG A 403 -14.53 -12.77 8.95
CA ARG A 403 -13.54 -13.42 8.08
C ARG A 403 -14.15 -13.89 6.75
N PHE A 404 -15.36 -14.45 6.79
CA PHE A 404 -16.09 -14.83 5.59
C PHE A 404 -16.32 -13.64 4.66
N LEU A 405 -16.74 -12.49 5.19
CA LEU A 405 -16.98 -11.29 4.38
C LEU A 405 -15.68 -10.74 3.77
N ILE A 406 -14.56 -10.76 4.50
CA ILE A 406 -13.24 -10.36 3.99
C ILE A 406 -12.82 -11.28 2.83
N ASN A 407 -12.88 -12.59 3.02
CA ASN A 407 -12.53 -13.56 1.98
C ASN A 407 -13.48 -13.44 0.76
N LEU A 408 -14.77 -13.17 0.99
CA LEU A 408 -15.72 -12.93 -0.09
C LEU A 408 -15.36 -11.67 -0.88
N ALA A 409 -15.02 -10.57 -0.21
CA ALA A 409 -14.58 -9.34 -0.88
C ALA A 409 -13.33 -9.57 -1.74
N HIS A 410 -12.35 -10.32 -1.24
CA HIS A 410 -11.19 -10.74 -2.02
C HIS A 410 -11.55 -11.58 -3.23
N GLU A 411 -12.41 -12.59 -3.07
CA GLU A 411 -12.88 -13.39 -4.19
C GLU A 411 -13.59 -12.54 -5.25
N LEU A 412 -14.43 -11.59 -4.83
CA LEU A 412 -15.07 -10.66 -5.76
C LEU A 412 -14.03 -9.86 -6.54
N SER A 413 -12.99 -9.32 -5.88
CA SER A 413 -11.92 -8.58 -6.58
C SER A 413 -11.18 -9.45 -7.59
N MET A 414 -10.90 -10.71 -7.26
CA MET A 414 -10.25 -11.63 -8.19
C MET A 414 -11.13 -12.01 -9.36
N ARG A 415 -12.44 -12.12 -9.14
CA ARG A 415 -13.41 -12.32 -10.22
C ARG A 415 -13.39 -11.14 -11.19
N VAL A 416 -13.38 -9.91 -10.65
CA VAL A 416 -13.26 -8.68 -11.46
C VAL A 416 -11.98 -8.69 -12.27
N PHE A 417 -10.84 -9.05 -11.69
CA PHE A 417 -9.58 -9.12 -12.41
C PHE A 417 -9.62 -10.13 -13.54
N ARG A 418 -10.10 -11.33 -13.26
CA ARG A 418 -10.31 -12.35 -14.29
C ARG A 418 -11.21 -11.86 -15.43
N ASP A 419 -12.37 -11.29 -15.08
CA ASP A 419 -13.36 -10.83 -16.07
C ASP A 419 -12.87 -9.66 -16.93
N ASN A 420 -11.82 -8.97 -16.49
CA ASN A 420 -11.18 -7.87 -17.21
C ASN A 420 -9.79 -8.22 -17.75
N ASN A 421 -9.37 -9.50 -17.71
CA ASN A 421 -8.04 -9.96 -18.14
C ASN A 421 -6.88 -9.21 -17.44
N LEU A 422 -7.01 -9.05 -16.12
CA LEU A 422 -6.03 -8.39 -15.26
C LEU A 422 -5.42 -9.38 -14.29
N GLU A 423 -4.17 -9.13 -13.90
CA GLU A 423 -3.48 -9.77 -12.78
C GLU A 423 -3.03 -8.68 -11.80
N ASN A 424 -3.07 -8.98 -10.50
CA ASN A 424 -2.49 -8.13 -9.47
C ASN A 424 -1.31 -8.86 -8.82
N LEU A 425 -0.13 -8.26 -8.92
CA LEU A 425 1.11 -8.78 -8.31
C LEU A 425 1.34 -8.29 -6.88
N ASP A 426 0.49 -7.39 -6.37
CA ASP A 426 0.50 -6.93 -4.97
C ASP A 426 -0.62 -7.57 -4.16
N HIS A 427 -0.26 -8.52 -3.30
CA HIS A 427 -1.22 -9.21 -2.44
C HIS A 427 -1.40 -8.57 -1.05
N ASP A 428 -0.59 -7.55 -0.69
CA ASP A 428 -0.52 -7.02 0.67
C ASP A 428 -1.25 -5.67 0.84
N GLY A 429 -1.63 -5.02 -0.26
CA GLY A 429 -2.05 -3.61 -0.29
C GLY A 429 -3.55 -3.28 -0.20
N TRP A 430 -4.39 -4.06 0.48
CA TRP A 430 -5.86 -3.85 0.47
C TRP A 430 -6.37 -2.83 1.50
N ALA A 431 -7.29 -1.95 1.07
CA ALA A 431 -8.00 -1.00 1.91
C ALA A 431 -9.51 -1.31 1.97
N TYR A 432 -10.07 -1.28 3.18
CA TYR A 432 -11.47 -1.64 3.41
C TYR A 432 -12.24 -0.53 4.13
N ARG A 433 -13.56 -0.64 4.16
CA ARG A 433 -14.46 0.19 4.96
C ARG A 433 -15.62 -0.63 5.46
N VAL A 434 -15.90 -0.55 6.77
CA VAL A 434 -17.12 -1.13 7.34
C VAL A 434 -18.21 -0.08 7.32
N VAL A 435 -19.30 -0.36 6.62
CA VAL A 435 -20.49 0.50 6.59
C VAL A 435 -21.56 -0.16 7.44
N CYS A 436 -22.19 0.60 8.34
CA CYS A 436 -23.23 0.08 9.25
C CYS A 436 -24.65 0.56 8.92
N THR A 437 -24.80 1.46 7.95
CA THR A 437 -26.07 2.12 7.62
C THR A 437 -26.39 1.98 6.11
N PRO A 438 -27.58 1.45 5.74
CA PRO A 438 -28.67 0.97 6.60
C PRO A 438 -28.38 -0.40 7.26
N GLU A 439 -27.35 -1.10 6.83
CA GLU A 439 -27.00 -2.42 7.33
C GLU A 439 -25.47 -2.61 7.36
N VAL A 440 -25.00 -3.62 8.11
CA VAL A 440 -23.57 -3.95 8.18
C VAL A 440 -23.12 -4.55 6.85
N ARG A 441 -22.17 -3.87 6.20
CA ARG A 441 -21.52 -4.23 4.93
C ARG A 441 -20.01 -4.01 5.02
N LEU A 442 -19.28 -4.83 4.29
CA LEU A 442 -17.85 -4.65 4.05
C LEU A 442 -17.65 -4.13 2.63
N GLN A 443 -17.00 -2.98 2.50
CA GLN A 443 -16.54 -2.47 1.22
C GLN A 443 -15.04 -2.71 1.12
N LEU A 444 -14.59 -3.36 0.05
CA LEU A 444 -13.21 -3.32 -0.40
C LEU A 444 -13.08 -2.11 -1.32
N VAL A 445 -12.27 -1.15 -0.91
CA VAL A 445 -12.28 0.19 -1.47
C VAL A 445 -11.13 0.45 -2.43
N GLY A 446 -9.95 -0.07 -2.12
CA GLY A 446 -8.79 0.23 -2.92
C GLY A 446 -7.67 -0.76 -2.71
N MET A 447 -6.74 -0.71 -3.66
CA MET A 447 -5.45 -1.37 -3.55
C MET A 447 -4.40 -0.54 -4.31
N ASP A 448 -3.15 -0.99 -4.27
CA ASP A 448 -2.09 -0.40 -5.07
C ASP A 448 -2.27 -0.81 -6.55
N PHE A 449 -2.80 0.09 -7.39
CA PHE A 449 -3.03 -0.17 -8.82
C PHE A 449 -1.71 -0.23 -9.62
N GLU A 450 -0.59 0.17 -9.00
CA GLU A 450 0.75 0.16 -9.61
C GLU A 450 1.18 -1.23 -10.10
N TYR A 451 0.68 -2.31 -9.47
CA TYR A 451 1.10 -3.67 -9.77
C TYR A 451 0.03 -4.50 -10.49
N ILE A 452 -0.94 -3.83 -11.11
CA ILE A 452 -1.99 -4.48 -11.89
C ILE A 452 -1.61 -4.47 -13.38
N GLY A 453 -1.47 -5.64 -13.98
CA GLY A 453 -1.11 -5.78 -15.40
C GLY A 453 -2.22 -6.39 -16.22
N SER A 454 -2.27 -6.07 -17.51
CA SER A 454 -3.07 -6.84 -18.47
C SER A 454 -2.39 -8.17 -18.79
N VAL A 455 -3.17 -9.24 -18.83
CA VAL A 455 -2.72 -10.60 -19.11
C VAL A 455 -3.62 -11.26 -20.15
N THR A 456 -3.25 -12.44 -20.63
CA THR A 456 -4.16 -13.20 -21.51
C THR A 456 -5.35 -13.74 -20.71
N PRO A 457 -6.53 -13.93 -21.35
CA PRO A 457 -7.68 -14.52 -20.68
C PRO A 457 -7.41 -15.88 -20.05
N GLU A 458 -6.59 -16.71 -20.71
CA GLU A 458 -6.21 -18.04 -20.22
C GLU A 458 -5.41 -17.94 -18.92
N TYR A 459 -4.44 -17.03 -18.86
CA TYR A 459 -3.61 -16.83 -17.68
C TYR A 459 -4.41 -16.18 -16.53
N ALA A 460 -5.31 -15.23 -16.83
CA ALA A 460 -6.23 -14.67 -15.86
C ALA A 460 -7.14 -15.75 -15.25
N GLN A 461 -7.64 -16.68 -16.06
CA GLN A 461 -8.44 -17.82 -15.60
C GLN A 461 -7.61 -18.77 -14.73
N GLU A 462 -6.40 -19.15 -15.16
CA GLU A 462 -5.49 -20.02 -14.41
C GLU A 462 -5.10 -19.41 -13.05
N SER A 463 -4.78 -18.12 -13.03
CA SER A 463 -4.45 -17.38 -11.80
C SER A 463 -5.64 -17.34 -10.85
N TYR A 464 -6.84 -17.06 -11.35
CA TYR A 464 -8.08 -17.12 -10.58
C TYR A 464 -8.34 -18.51 -10.01
N GLU A 465 -8.19 -19.57 -10.80
CA GLU A 465 -8.36 -20.95 -10.36
C GLU A 465 -7.34 -21.36 -9.31
N THR A 466 -6.06 -20.98 -9.51
CA THR A 466 -4.97 -21.25 -8.57
C THR A 466 -5.20 -20.55 -7.24
N MET A 467 -5.52 -19.25 -7.25
CA MET A 467 -5.77 -18.53 -6.01
C MET A 467 -7.05 -18.99 -5.32
N ILE A 468 -8.11 -19.28 -6.06
CA ILE A 468 -9.30 -19.89 -5.48
C ILE A 468 -8.99 -21.26 -4.91
N ALA A 469 -8.11 -22.06 -5.50
CA ALA A 469 -7.70 -23.35 -4.94
C ALA A 469 -6.85 -23.17 -3.65
N LEU A 470 -6.07 -22.09 -3.55
CA LEU A 470 -5.29 -21.75 -2.34
C LEU A 470 -6.17 -21.18 -1.22
N ASP A 471 -7.16 -20.34 -1.53
CA ASP A 471 -8.10 -19.74 -0.56
C ASP A 471 -9.35 -20.59 -0.30
N ARG A 472 -9.62 -21.58 -1.15
CA ARG A 472 -10.70 -22.55 -1.00
C ARG A 472 -10.15 -23.96 -1.14
N PRO A 473 -10.04 -24.74 -0.05
CA PRO A 473 -10.07 -26.18 -0.23
C PRO A 473 -11.36 -26.55 -0.94
N ALA A 474 -11.28 -27.46 -1.91
CA ALA A 474 -12.41 -28.06 -2.62
C ALA A 474 -13.57 -28.47 -1.67
N ILE A 475 -13.27 -28.81 -0.42
CA ILE A 475 -14.26 -29.22 0.57
C ILE A 475 -15.14 -28.04 1.07
N LEU A 476 -14.67 -26.79 1.01
CA LEU A 476 -15.52 -25.63 1.35
C LEU A 476 -16.58 -25.37 0.27
N ASN A 477 -16.29 -25.76 -0.99
CA ASN A 477 -17.26 -25.74 -2.07
C ASN A 477 -18.27 -26.88 -1.95
N GLU A 478 -17.86 -28.08 -1.52
CA GLU A 478 -18.80 -29.13 -1.12
C GLU A 478 -19.66 -28.68 0.07
N PHE A 479 -19.09 -28.07 1.10
CA PHE A 479 -19.85 -27.55 2.25
C PHE A 479 -20.82 -26.42 1.87
N LYS A 480 -20.40 -25.46 1.03
CA LYS A 480 -21.28 -24.41 0.48
C LYS A 480 -22.35 -24.98 -0.45
N ARG A 481 -22.01 -25.95 -1.30
CA ARG A 481 -22.93 -26.62 -2.23
C ARG A 481 -23.93 -27.50 -1.46
N ASP A 482 -23.51 -28.13 -0.36
CA ASP A 482 -24.36 -28.89 0.57
C ASP A 482 -25.21 -27.97 1.44
N LEU A 483 -24.72 -26.81 1.89
CA LEU A 483 -25.55 -25.81 2.56
C LEU A 483 -26.61 -25.27 1.60
N LYS A 484 -26.23 -24.93 0.36
CA LYS A 484 -27.11 -24.38 -0.68
C LYS A 484 -28.10 -25.43 -1.20
N SER A 485 -27.68 -26.68 -1.39
CA SER A 485 -28.54 -27.80 -1.80
C SER A 485 -29.44 -28.25 -0.66
N SER A 486 -28.95 -28.31 0.59
CA SER A 486 -29.77 -28.54 1.79
C SER A 486 -30.84 -27.47 1.98
N LEU A 487 -30.57 -26.21 1.60
CA LEU A 487 -31.55 -25.11 1.69
C LEU A 487 -32.54 -25.14 0.54
N GLN A 488 -32.10 -25.32 -0.72
CA GLN A 488 -33.01 -25.37 -1.88
C GLN A 488 -33.84 -26.66 -1.93
N SER A 489 -33.28 -27.82 -1.58
CA SER A 489 -34.01 -29.09 -1.50
C SER A 489 -35.02 -29.08 -0.35
N ARG A 490 -34.67 -28.58 0.85
CA ARG A 490 -35.60 -28.56 1.99
C ARG A 490 -36.64 -27.45 1.90
N LEU A 491 -36.33 -26.28 1.33
CA LEU A 491 -37.34 -25.25 1.08
C LEU A 491 -38.30 -25.64 -0.05
N ALA A 492 -37.83 -26.31 -1.12
CA ALA A 492 -38.72 -26.87 -2.14
C ALA A 492 -39.62 -27.99 -1.58
N SER A 493 -39.09 -28.81 -0.67
CA SER A 493 -39.86 -29.85 0.00
C SER A 493 -40.90 -29.26 0.98
N LEU A 494 -40.55 -28.23 1.74
CA LEU A 494 -41.47 -27.59 2.70
C LEU A 494 -42.54 -26.72 2.02
N TRP A 495 -42.19 -26.03 0.93
CA TRP A 495 -43.15 -25.20 0.19
C TRP A 495 -44.19 -26.03 -0.57
N MET A 496 -43.82 -27.23 -1.06
CA MET A 496 -44.79 -28.16 -1.66
C MET A 496 -45.71 -28.85 -0.63
N TYR A 497 -45.28 -29.01 0.63
CA TYR A 497 -46.12 -29.59 1.69
C TYR A 497 -47.13 -28.58 2.27
N GLU A 498 -46.79 -27.29 2.32
CA GLU A 498 -47.67 -26.24 2.85
C GLU A 498 -48.80 -25.83 1.89
N GLN A 499 -48.56 -25.90 0.57
CA GLN A 499 -49.58 -25.58 -0.45
C GLN A 499 -50.60 -26.70 -0.69
N ALA A 500 -50.32 -27.95 -0.30
CA ALA A 500 -51.17 -29.10 -0.62
C ALA A 500 -52.16 -29.49 0.49
N GLY A 501 -52.03 -28.96 1.72
CA GLY A 501 -52.99 -29.21 2.81
C GLY A 501 -53.24 -30.70 3.12
N MET A 502 -52.29 -31.60 2.82
CA MET A 502 -52.49 -33.05 2.98
C MET A 502 -51.94 -33.54 4.32
N THR A 503 -52.82 -34.06 5.18
CA THR A 503 -52.53 -34.60 6.51
C THR A 503 -52.18 -36.09 6.53
N THR A 504 -52.01 -36.74 5.38
CA THR A 504 -51.63 -38.16 5.31
C THR A 504 -50.53 -38.40 4.28
N ILE A 505 -49.41 -38.93 4.77
CA ILE A 505 -48.22 -39.23 3.98
C ILE A 505 -48.47 -40.52 3.17
N ASN A 506 -48.46 -40.40 1.84
CA ASN A 506 -48.50 -41.55 0.94
C ASN A 506 -47.11 -42.22 0.88
N THR A 507 -47.01 -43.41 1.44
CA THR A 507 -45.79 -44.23 1.53
C THR A 507 -45.19 -44.64 0.18
N GLU A 508 -45.94 -44.57 -0.92
CA GLU A 508 -45.38 -44.88 -2.25
C GLU A 508 -44.46 -43.77 -2.79
N VAL A 509 -44.71 -42.51 -2.42
CA VAL A 509 -43.87 -41.38 -2.84
C VAL A 509 -42.52 -41.41 -2.13
N LEU A 510 -42.50 -41.77 -0.84
CA LEU A 510 -41.25 -41.92 -0.06
C LEU A 510 -40.36 -43.03 -0.61
N LYS A 511 -40.95 -44.16 -1.03
CA LYS A 511 -40.23 -45.26 -1.66
C LYS A 511 -39.59 -44.89 -3.01
N LYS A 512 -40.23 -44.03 -3.80
CA LYS A 512 -39.69 -43.57 -5.10
C LYS A 512 -38.41 -42.73 -4.96
N TYR A 513 -38.20 -42.08 -3.80
CA TYR A 513 -37.02 -41.25 -3.51
C TYR A 513 -36.06 -41.88 -2.50
N GLY A 514 -36.20 -43.17 -2.19
CA GLY A 514 -35.26 -43.92 -1.34
C GLY A 514 -35.27 -43.51 0.13
N LEU A 515 -36.32 -42.84 0.60
CA LEU A 515 -36.51 -42.49 2.01
C LEU A 515 -37.37 -43.59 2.67
N ARG A 516 -36.91 -44.13 3.81
CA ARG A 516 -37.60 -45.19 4.56
C ARG A 516 -38.81 -44.65 5.31
#